data_AF-A0A959AH01-F1
#
_entry.id   AF-A0A959AH01-F1
#
_cell.length_a   1.000
_cell.length_b   1.000
_cell.length_c   1.000
_cell.angle_alpha   90.00
_cell.angle_beta   90.00
_cell.angle_gamma   90.00
#
_symmetry.space_group_name_H-M   'P 1'
#
loop_
_entity.id
_entity.type
_entity.pdbx_description
1 polymer ?
#
loop_
_entity_poly.entity_id
_entity_poly.type
_entity_poly.pdbx_seq_one_letter_code
_entity_poly.pdbx_strand_id
1 'polypeptide(L)'
;PDIEKIVDISLSKTSGHLRFSASRRDTDPNKLIHAKTAHCVGYAAFFATTCNDLLEQYGLSDTWTAIPQIGQLYLFGKNVHGYFNTPFFKDHDFVVVRNKSTGETIAVDPSVHDYLYIERVTFCREQGK
;
A
#
# COMPACT_ATOMS: atom_id res chain seq x y z
N PRO A 1 19.16 -5.28 5.95
CA PRO A 1 17.95 -5.99 6.41
C PRO A 1 17.35 -6.74 5.24
N ASP A 2 16.65 -7.84 5.47
CA ASP A 2 15.90 -8.51 4.40
C ASP A 2 14.70 -7.66 3.96
N ILE A 3 14.21 -7.88 2.74
CA ILE A 3 13.10 -7.15 2.12
C ILE A 3 11.85 -7.18 2.99
N GLU A 4 11.56 -8.33 3.60
CA GLU A 4 10.40 -8.50 4.48
C GLU A 4 10.44 -7.54 5.67
N LYS A 5 11.62 -7.38 6.28
CA LYS A 5 11.81 -6.46 7.40
C LYS A 5 11.63 -4.99 6.98
N ILE A 6 12.00 -4.63 5.75
CA ILE A 6 11.79 -3.27 5.22
C ILE A 6 10.30 -3.01 5.02
N VAL A 7 9.55 -3.99 4.51
CA VAL A 7 8.10 -3.91 4.38
C VAL A 7 7.43 -3.73 5.74
N ASP A 8 7.81 -4.52 6.74
CA ASP A 8 7.21 -4.47 8.08
C ASP A 8 7.51 -3.13 8.78
N ILE A 9 8.73 -2.61 8.65
CA ILE A 9 9.08 -1.27 9.17
C ILE A 9 8.26 -0.19 8.46
N SER A 10 8.05 -0.31 7.15
CA SER A 10 7.26 0.63 6.36
C SER A 10 5.79 0.61 6.75
N LEU A 11 5.21 -0.58 6.99
CA LEU A 11 3.86 -0.76 7.51
C LEU A 11 3.72 -0.10 8.89
N SER A 12 4.62 -0.43 9.82
CA SER A 12 4.61 0.12 11.18
C SER A 12 4.73 1.65 11.19
N LYS A 13 5.62 2.23 10.36
CA LYS A 13 5.74 3.68 10.21
C LYS A 13 4.47 4.31 9.63
N THR A 14 3.84 3.66 8.65
CA THR A 14 2.61 4.14 8.01
C THR A 14 1.44 4.16 8.98
N SER A 15 1.15 3.04 9.66
CA SER A 15 0.12 2.93 10.69
C SER A 15 0.39 3.81 11.92
N GLY A 16 1.66 4.04 12.25
CA GLY A 16 2.02 4.95 13.35
C GLY A 16 1.87 6.44 13.01
N HIS A 17 1.94 6.83 11.73
CA HIS A 17 1.88 8.24 11.29
C HIS A 17 0.52 8.67 10.75
N LEU A 18 -0.22 7.75 10.14
CA LEU A 18 -1.52 8.04 9.55
C LEU A 18 -2.63 7.41 10.39
N ARG A 19 -3.76 8.11 10.47
CA ARG A 19 -5.04 7.53 10.91
C ARG A 19 -6.01 7.57 9.75
N PHE A 20 -6.67 6.46 9.47
CA PHE A 20 -7.58 6.38 8.34
C PHE A 20 -8.71 7.42 8.45
N SER A 21 -8.97 8.17 7.39
CA SER A 21 -10.10 9.10 7.33
C SER A 21 -10.75 9.12 5.97
N ALA A 22 -12.07 8.88 5.96
CA ALA A 22 -12.88 8.83 4.76
C ALA A 22 -13.23 10.22 4.16
N SER A 23 -12.70 11.32 4.70
CA SER A 23 -13.10 12.69 4.34
C SER A 23 -11.99 13.58 3.75
N ARG A 24 -10.73 13.13 3.72
CA ARG A 24 -9.57 13.98 3.35
C ARG A 24 -8.77 13.41 2.18
N ARG A 25 -8.70 14.18 1.08
CA ARG A 25 -8.19 13.77 -0.25
C ARG A 25 -6.74 14.17 -0.56
N ASP A 26 -5.91 14.51 0.42
CA ASP A 26 -4.50 14.79 0.16
C ASP A 26 -3.74 13.51 -0.23
N THR A 27 -2.93 13.57 -1.28
CA THR A 27 -2.18 12.43 -1.83
C THR A 27 -0.66 12.64 -1.80
N ASP A 28 -0.21 13.84 -1.46
CA ASP A 28 1.20 14.22 -1.36
C ASP A 28 1.78 13.75 -0.01
N PRO A 29 2.76 12.84 0.01
CA PRO A 29 3.35 12.31 1.24
C PRO A 29 3.88 13.39 2.19
N ASN A 30 4.46 14.48 1.65
CA ASN A 30 5.00 15.57 2.47
C ASN A 30 3.87 16.34 3.18
N LYS A 31 2.70 16.45 2.56
CA LYS A 31 1.50 17.05 3.18
C LYS A 31 0.86 16.10 4.18
N LEU A 32 0.89 14.79 3.89
CA LEU A 32 0.32 13.75 4.76
C LEU A 32 1.03 13.63 6.11
N ILE A 33 2.36 13.84 6.15
CA ILE A 33 3.15 13.94 7.40
C ILE A 33 2.54 14.94 8.39
N HIS A 34 2.02 16.06 7.88
CA HIS A 34 1.40 17.11 8.70
C HIS A 34 -0.10 16.88 8.94
N ALA A 35 -0.80 16.27 7.99
CA ALA A 35 -2.26 16.09 8.06
C ALA A 35 -2.70 14.95 9.00
N LYS A 36 -1.84 13.94 9.23
CA LYS A 36 -2.07 12.74 10.09
C LYS A 36 -3.29 11.88 9.73
N THR A 37 -3.95 12.17 8.62
CA THR A 37 -5.14 11.42 8.17
C THR A 37 -5.17 11.31 6.65
N ALA A 38 -5.41 10.11 6.12
CA ALA A 38 -5.43 9.83 4.69
C ALA A 38 -6.42 8.72 4.31
N HIS A 39 -6.80 8.68 3.03
CA HIS A 39 -7.45 7.53 2.39
C HIS A 39 -6.43 6.52 1.83
N CYS A 40 -6.90 5.44 1.19
CA CYS A 40 -6.10 4.37 0.57
C CYS A 40 -5.00 4.91 -0.36
N VAL A 41 -5.30 5.89 -1.22
CA VAL A 41 -4.31 6.55 -2.09
C VAL A 41 -3.16 7.14 -1.27
N GLY A 42 -3.47 7.87 -0.20
CA GLY A 42 -2.46 8.51 0.65
C GLY A 42 -1.67 7.49 1.49
N TYR A 43 -2.32 6.42 1.94
CA TYR A 43 -1.65 5.28 2.60
C TYR A 43 -0.69 4.57 1.65
N ALA A 44 -1.12 4.27 0.42
CA ALA A 44 -0.29 3.61 -0.59
C ALA A 44 0.89 4.50 -1.02
N ALA A 45 0.65 5.80 -1.23
CA ALA A 45 1.70 6.76 -1.56
C ALA A 45 2.72 6.90 -0.42
N PHE A 46 2.26 7.10 0.82
CA PHE A 46 3.14 7.25 1.98
C PHE A 46 3.96 5.98 2.24
N PHE A 47 3.33 4.81 2.17
CA PHE A 47 4.01 3.53 2.31
C PHE A 47 5.06 3.35 1.22
N ALA A 48 4.71 3.59 -0.05
CA ALA A 48 5.63 3.41 -1.16
C ALA A 48 6.84 4.35 -1.05
N THR A 49 6.63 5.61 -0.68
CA THR A 49 7.72 6.57 -0.42
C THR A 49 8.60 6.10 0.73
N THR A 50 8.02 5.71 1.87
CA THR A 50 8.77 5.22 3.04
C THR A 50 9.57 3.97 2.71
N CYS A 51 8.95 3.03 1.98
CA CYS A 51 9.60 1.79 1.59
C CYS A 51 10.76 2.06 0.64
N ASN A 52 10.59 2.92 -0.38
CA ASN A 52 11.66 3.26 -1.32
C ASN A 52 12.82 4.00 -0.63
N ASP A 53 12.54 4.91 0.31
CA ASP A 53 13.56 5.58 1.13
C ASP A 53 14.38 4.57 1.95
N LEU A 54 13.72 3.60 2.59
CA LEU A 54 14.42 2.53 3.31
C LEU A 54 15.22 1.61 2.38
N LEU A 55 14.69 1.30 1.19
CA LEU A 55 15.42 0.51 0.19
C LEU A 55 16.71 1.23 -0.24
N GLU A 56 16.67 2.54 -0.42
CA GLU A 56 17.86 3.35 -0.71
C GLU A 56 18.85 3.35 0.46
N GLN A 57 18.38 3.61 1.68
CA GLN A 57 19.22 3.61 2.88
C GLN A 57 19.95 2.28 3.13
N TYR A 58 19.35 1.16 2.75
CA TYR A 58 19.93 -0.17 2.90
C TYR A 58 20.60 -0.73 1.64
N GLY A 59 20.73 0.06 0.58
CA GLY A 59 21.43 -0.36 -0.65
C GLY A 59 20.70 -1.42 -1.47
N LEU A 60 19.37 -1.48 -1.37
CA LEU A 60 18.50 -2.43 -2.08
C LEU A 60 17.70 -1.79 -3.22
N SER A 61 17.82 -0.47 -3.41
CA SER A 61 17.08 0.29 -4.43
C SER A 61 17.39 -0.16 -5.87
N ASP A 62 18.56 -0.76 -6.14
CA ASP A 62 18.87 -1.31 -7.46
C ASP A 62 18.14 -2.63 -7.76
N THR A 63 17.76 -3.38 -6.72
CA THR A 63 17.11 -4.69 -6.86
C THR A 63 15.62 -4.62 -6.57
N TRP A 64 15.16 -3.70 -5.74
CA TRP A 64 13.77 -3.62 -5.28
C TRP A 64 13.15 -2.24 -5.51
N THR A 65 11.83 -2.21 -5.64
CA THR A 65 11.07 -0.96 -5.71
C THR A 65 9.63 -1.17 -5.22
N ALA A 66 9.08 -0.20 -4.51
CA ALA A 66 7.69 -0.15 -4.10
C ALA A 66 6.89 0.77 -5.02
N ILE A 67 5.80 0.26 -5.59
CA ILE A 67 4.97 0.99 -6.56
C ILE A 67 3.49 0.90 -6.13
N PRO A 68 2.80 2.04 -5.95
CA PRO A 68 1.35 2.05 -5.77
C PRO A 68 0.64 1.43 -6.98
N GLN A 69 -0.42 0.68 -6.73
CA GLN A 69 -1.26 0.04 -7.74
C GLN A 69 -2.72 0.26 -7.38
N ILE A 70 -3.57 0.31 -8.39
CA ILE A 70 -5.02 0.43 -8.23
C ILE A 70 -5.65 -0.89 -8.64
N GLY A 71 -6.56 -1.43 -7.82
CA GLY A 71 -7.26 -2.67 -8.10
C GLY A 71 -8.62 -2.77 -7.46
N GLN A 72 -9.33 -3.84 -7.77
CA GLN A 72 -10.58 -4.21 -7.09
C GLN A 72 -10.27 -5.06 -5.86
N LEU A 73 -11.02 -4.83 -4.78
CA LEU A 73 -10.85 -5.55 -3.53
C LEU A 73 -11.83 -6.73 -3.48
N TYR A 74 -11.29 -7.92 -3.20
CA TYR A 74 -12.06 -9.14 -3.03
C TYR A 74 -11.78 -9.71 -1.64
N LEU A 75 -12.84 -10.05 -0.90
CA LEU A 75 -12.76 -10.71 0.40
C LEU A 75 -13.61 -11.98 0.35
N PHE A 76 -13.03 -13.12 0.74
CA PHE A 76 -13.68 -14.44 0.64
C PHE A 76 -14.25 -14.75 -0.76
N GLY A 77 -13.54 -14.33 -1.81
CA GLY A 77 -13.97 -14.51 -3.21
C GLY A 77 -15.15 -13.62 -3.63
N LYS A 78 -15.61 -12.71 -2.76
CA LYS A 78 -16.67 -11.75 -3.06
C LYS A 78 -16.07 -10.37 -3.28
N ASN A 79 -16.48 -9.73 -4.37
CA ASN A 79 -16.14 -8.33 -4.62
C ASN A 79 -16.79 -7.48 -3.51
N VAL A 80 -15.97 -6.77 -2.74
CA VAL A 80 -16.48 -6.00 -1.59
C VAL A 80 -17.12 -4.69 -2.00
N HIS A 81 -16.92 -4.23 -3.24
CA HIS A 81 -17.52 -3.02 -3.80
C HIS A 81 -19.05 -3.02 -3.70
N GLY A 82 -19.68 -4.20 -3.73
CA GLY A 82 -21.14 -4.34 -3.58
C GLY A 82 -21.67 -4.13 -2.15
N TYR A 83 -20.79 -4.10 -1.15
CA TYR A 83 -21.17 -4.00 0.26
C TYR A 83 -20.94 -2.61 0.86
N PHE A 84 -20.31 -1.70 0.13
CA PHE A 84 -19.98 -0.36 0.61
C PHE A 84 -20.46 0.73 -0.35
N ASN A 85 -21.36 1.59 0.12
CA ASN A 85 -21.90 2.72 -0.66
C ASN A 85 -20.97 3.94 -0.72
N THR A 86 -19.75 3.83 -0.20
CA THR A 86 -18.78 4.93 -0.21
C THR A 86 -17.90 4.84 -1.45
N PRO A 87 -17.59 5.96 -2.14
CA PRO A 87 -16.67 6.00 -3.29
C PRO A 87 -15.29 5.39 -3.02
N PHE A 88 -14.93 5.24 -1.74
CA PHE A 88 -13.71 4.64 -1.23
C PHE A 88 -13.44 3.21 -1.72
N PHE A 89 -14.47 2.41 -2.01
CA PHE A 89 -14.32 1.04 -2.50
C PHE A 89 -14.70 0.92 -3.98
N LYS A 90 -14.48 1.94 -4.82
CA LYS A 90 -14.64 1.77 -6.29
C LYS A 90 -13.35 1.33 -6.96
N ASP A 91 -12.23 1.84 -6.47
CA ASP A 91 -10.88 1.55 -6.90
C ASP A 91 -10.03 1.63 -5.62
N HIS A 92 -9.28 0.57 -5.32
CA HIS A 92 -8.54 0.44 -4.06
C HIS A 92 -7.04 0.48 -4.32
N ASP A 93 -6.36 1.44 -3.70
CA ASP A 93 -4.92 1.59 -3.80
C ASP A 93 -4.19 0.67 -2.82
N PHE A 94 -3.30 -0.15 -3.35
CA PHE A 94 -2.38 -1.01 -2.62
C PHE A 94 -0.97 -0.80 -3.16
N VAL A 95 0.03 -1.47 -2.59
CA VAL A 95 1.43 -1.33 -3.01
C VAL A 95 2.00 -2.69 -3.37
N VAL A 96 2.70 -2.73 -4.51
CA VAL A 96 3.51 -3.88 -4.91
C VAL A 96 4.98 -3.53 -4.74
N VAL A 97 5.65 -4.29 -3.89
CA VAL A 97 7.10 -4.29 -3.74
C VAL A 97 7.67 -5.36 -4.67
N ARG A 98 8.41 -4.94 -5.70
CA ARG A 98 8.86 -5.81 -6.78
C ARG A 98 10.38 -5.91 -6.81
N ASN A 99 10.88 -7.13 -6.94
CA ASN A 99 12.26 -7.40 -7.33
C ASN A 99 12.41 -7.18 -8.84
N LYS A 100 13.27 -6.23 -9.21
CA LYS A 100 13.54 -5.83 -10.60
C LYS A 100 14.26 -6.90 -11.39
N SER A 101 15.05 -7.76 -10.73
CA SER A 101 15.87 -8.80 -11.36
C SER A 101 15.13 -10.12 -11.51
N THR A 102 14.37 -10.54 -10.49
CA THR A 102 13.69 -11.85 -10.48
C THR A 102 12.22 -11.77 -10.88
N GLY A 103 11.61 -10.58 -10.81
CA GLY A 103 10.17 -10.39 -11.00
C GLY A 103 9.32 -10.82 -9.80
N GLU A 104 9.95 -11.25 -8.70
CA GLU A 104 9.27 -11.53 -7.44
C GLU A 104 8.49 -10.31 -6.96
N THR A 105 7.29 -10.54 -6.43
CA THR A 105 6.41 -9.46 -5.97
C THR A 105 5.83 -9.78 -4.61
N ILE A 106 5.81 -8.75 -3.77
CA ILE A 106 5.11 -8.76 -2.50
C ILE A 106 4.05 -7.67 -2.54
N ALA A 107 2.79 -8.03 -2.33
CA ALA A 107 1.70 -7.07 -2.30
C ALA A 107 1.25 -6.78 -0.87
N VAL A 108 1.09 -5.50 -0.59
CA VAL A 108 0.83 -4.95 0.73
C VAL A 108 -0.26 -3.91 0.57
N ASP A 109 -1.22 -3.94 1.49
CA ASP A 109 -2.28 -2.94 1.56
C ASP A 109 -2.18 -2.21 2.90
N PRO A 110 -1.53 -1.03 2.94
CA PRO A 110 -1.29 -0.35 4.20
C PRO A 110 -2.58 0.10 4.87
N SER A 111 -3.65 0.37 4.11
CA SER A 111 -4.93 0.80 4.65
C SER A 111 -5.71 -0.36 5.28
N VAL A 112 -5.66 -1.53 4.65
CA VAL A 112 -6.25 -2.76 5.20
C VAL A 112 -5.42 -3.29 6.36
N HIS A 113 -4.09 -3.17 6.32
CA HIS A 113 -3.22 -3.48 7.45
C HIS A 113 -3.59 -2.65 8.68
N ASP A 114 -3.75 -1.33 8.52
CA ASP A 114 -4.08 -0.43 9.63
C ASP A 114 -5.47 -0.72 10.24
N TYR A 115 -6.44 -1.12 9.40
CA TYR A 115 -7.83 -1.36 9.84
C TYR A 115 -8.08 -2.80 10.35
N LEU A 116 -7.43 -3.80 9.75
CA LEU A 116 -7.71 -5.24 9.99
C LEU A 116 -6.49 -6.03 10.48
N TYR A 117 -5.31 -5.41 10.61
CA TYR A 117 -4.03 -6.07 10.94
C TYR A 117 -3.64 -7.18 9.94
N ILE A 118 -4.09 -7.09 8.69
CA ILE A 118 -3.68 -8.00 7.62
C ILE A 118 -2.28 -7.61 7.14
N GLU A 119 -1.33 -8.52 7.25
CA GLU A 119 0.07 -8.24 6.92
C GLU A 119 0.33 -8.19 5.41
N ARG A 120 -0.33 -9.06 4.63
CA ARG A 120 -0.10 -9.21 3.19
C ARG A 120 -1.40 -9.46 2.44
N VAL A 121 -1.42 -9.04 1.19
CA VAL A 121 -2.52 -9.28 0.25
C VAL A 121 -2.00 -10.01 -0.98
N THR A 122 -2.89 -10.73 -1.66
CA THR A 122 -2.62 -11.30 -2.98
C THR A 122 -3.37 -10.52 -4.04
N PHE A 123 -2.79 -10.38 -5.22
CA PHE A 123 -3.45 -9.74 -6.36
C PHE A 123 -3.39 -10.66 -7.57
N CYS A 124 -4.47 -10.67 -8.36
CA CYS A 124 -4.49 -11.30 -9.67
C CYS A 124 -4.52 -10.20 -10.72
N ARG A 125 -3.68 -10.34 -11.75
CA ARG A 125 -3.80 -9.49 -12.94
C ARG A 125 -4.86 -10.14 -13.82
N GLU A 126 -5.90 -9.41 -14.17
CA GLU A 126 -6.75 -9.85 -15.28
C GLU A 126 -5.86 -9.93 -16.52
N GLN A 127 -5.70 -11.13 -17.07
CA GLN A 127 -5.03 -11.29 -18.35
C GLN A 127 -5.94 -10.64 -19.39
N GLY A 128 -5.43 -9.61 -20.06
CA GLY A 128 -6.15 -8.92 -21.11
C GLY A 128 -6.66 -9.90 -22.16
N LYS A 129 -7.90 -9.66 -22.62
CA LYS A 129 -8.35 -10.15 -23.92
C LYS A 129 -7.48 -9.57 -25.03
#